data_AF-A0A7C0ZRR1-F1
#
_entry.id   AF-A0A7C0ZRR1-F1
#
_cell.length_a   1.000
_cell.length_b   1.000
_cell.length_c   1.000
_cell.angle_alpha   90.00
_cell.angle_beta   90.00
_cell.angle_gamma   90.00
#
_symmetry.space_group_name_H-M   'P 1'
#
loop_
_entity.id
_entity.type
_entity.pdbx_description
1 polymer ?
#
loop_
_entity_poly.entity_id
_entity_poly.type
_entity_poly.pdbx_seq_one_letter_code
_entity_poly.pdbx_strand_id
1 'polypeptide(L)'
;MGRRTKQIAAVAIVLAAVLLTGCVDQVSEMSADQIAARMEAKQESIKDFSATMVMTSSFAGETETTHATIMTKMPDKTRSEFIEPAEFAGTVMIRNGSTMWMYDPAKNQVTKTELPDMGDEPFEMDYTSIVKDLMDENDISYKGAENVGGRSTYVIEATPKDEAKR
;
A
#
# COMPACT_ATOMS: atom_id res chain seq x y z
N MET A 1 -51.69 6.91 -42.47
CA MET A 1 -50.77 7.14 -41.33
C MET A 1 -50.26 8.59 -41.43
N GLY A 2 -50.70 9.45 -40.51
CA GLY A 2 -50.60 10.91 -40.67
C GLY A 2 -49.16 11.43 -40.64
N ARG A 3 -48.91 12.58 -41.28
CA ARG A 3 -47.61 13.25 -41.32
C ARG A 3 -47.03 13.47 -39.91
N ARG A 4 -47.90 13.71 -38.92
CA ARG A 4 -47.55 13.79 -37.48
C ARG A 4 -47.10 12.45 -36.90
N THR A 5 -47.76 11.34 -37.25
CA THR A 5 -47.40 10.00 -36.77
C THR A 5 -46.02 9.56 -37.29
N LYS A 6 -45.67 9.94 -38.52
CA LYS A 6 -44.34 9.69 -39.11
C LYS A 6 -43.24 10.52 -38.44
N GLN A 7 -43.52 11.77 -38.06
CA GLN A 7 -42.55 12.62 -37.36
C GLN A 7 -42.31 12.16 -35.91
N ILE A 8 -43.36 11.72 -35.20
CA ILE A 8 -43.23 11.19 -33.84
C ILE A 8 -42.42 9.87 -33.85
N ALA A 9 -42.69 8.99 -34.82
CA ALA A 9 -41.93 7.75 -34.97
C ALA A 9 -40.45 8.01 -35.31
N ALA A 10 -40.16 8.99 -36.19
CA ALA A 10 -38.78 9.34 -36.53
C ALA A 10 -38.00 9.92 -35.34
N VAL A 11 -38.63 10.78 -34.52
CA VAL A 11 -38.01 11.35 -33.31
C VAL A 11 -37.76 10.26 -32.25
N ALA A 12 -38.70 9.32 -32.08
CA ALA A 12 -38.53 8.20 -31.15
C ALA A 12 -37.38 7.25 -31.56
N ILE A 13 -37.19 7.01 -32.85
CA ILE A 13 -36.09 6.18 -33.37
C ILE A 13 -34.73 6.88 -33.17
N VAL A 14 -34.66 8.19 -33.38
CA VAL A 14 -33.43 8.96 -33.14
C VAL A 14 -33.09 9.02 -31.65
N LEU A 15 -34.07 9.20 -30.76
CA LEU A 15 -33.85 9.14 -29.31
C LEU A 15 -33.41 7.75 -28.84
N ALA A 16 -34.00 6.68 -29.39
CA ALA A 16 -33.60 5.31 -29.07
C ALA A 16 -32.17 5.00 -29.57
N ALA A 17 -31.76 5.55 -30.71
CA ALA A 17 -30.40 5.40 -31.23
C ALA A 17 -29.35 6.14 -30.38
N VAL A 18 -29.67 7.32 -29.84
CA VAL A 18 -28.78 8.08 -28.93
C VAL A 18 -28.63 7.40 -27.57
N LEU A 19 -29.67 6.72 -27.09
CA LEU A 19 -29.61 5.96 -25.83
C LEU A 19 -28.78 4.67 -25.94
N LEU A 20 -28.64 4.10 -27.14
CA LEU A 20 -27.81 2.91 -27.38
C LEU A 20 -26.31 3.23 -27.55
N THR A 21 -25.95 4.49 -27.78
CA THR A 21 -24.55 4.95 -27.77
C THR A 21 -24.06 5.35 -26.36
N GLY A 22 -24.92 5.25 -25.34
CA GLY A 22 -24.67 5.74 -23.97
C GLY A 22 -23.88 4.82 -23.04
N CYS A 23 -23.41 3.67 -23.52
CA CYS A 23 -22.46 2.81 -22.80
C CYS A 23 -21.37 2.31 -23.74
N VAL A 24 -20.75 3.21 -24.50
CA VAL A 24 -19.33 2.98 -24.78
C VAL A 24 -18.68 3.17 -23.43
N ASP A 25 -18.19 2.09 -22.84
CA ASP A 25 -17.35 2.14 -21.66
C ASP A 25 -16.32 3.26 -21.89
N GLN A 26 -16.53 4.40 -21.22
CA GLN A 26 -15.40 5.23 -20.83
C GLN A 26 -14.65 4.42 -19.78
N VAL A 27 -14.01 3.32 -20.22
CA VAL A 27 -12.76 2.88 -19.64
C VAL A 27 -11.82 4.05 -19.91
N SER A 28 -11.92 5.04 -19.03
CA SER A 28 -10.81 5.93 -18.77
C SER A 28 -9.72 4.96 -18.38
N GLU A 29 -8.77 4.69 -19.27
CA GLU A 29 -7.60 3.88 -18.95
C GLU A 29 -7.01 4.52 -17.70
N MET A 30 -7.21 3.88 -16.56
CA MET A 30 -6.73 4.39 -15.30
C MET A 30 -5.21 4.40 -15.39
N SER A 31 -4.60 5.57 -15.30
CA SER A 31 -3.15 5.70 -15.49
C SER A 31 -2.40 5.15 -14.28
N ALA A 32 -1.13 4.81 -14.48
CA ALA A 32 -0.22 4.42 -13.41
C ALA A 32 -0.19 5.48 -12.28
N ASP A 33 -0.09 6.76 -12.65
CA ASP A 33 -0.10 7.88 -11.71
C ASP A 33 -1.37 7.94 -10.86
N GLN A 34 -2.54 7.61 -11.45
CA GLN A 34 -3.79 7.56 -10.71
C GLN A 34 -3.83 6.39 -9.72
N ILE A 35 -3.20 5.27 -10.04
CA ILE A 35 -3.07 4.12 -9.14
C ILE A 35 -2.15 4.50 -7.98
N ALA A 36 -0.98 5.06 -8.27
CA ALA A 36 -0.02 5.53 -7.26
C ALA A 36 -0.66 6.56 -6.32
N ALA A 37 -1.29 7.61 -6.85
CA ALA A 37 -1.95 8.63 -6.04
C ALA A 37 -3.05 8.07 -5.12
N ARG A 38 -3.77 7.03 -5.56
CA ARG A 38 -4.76 6.33 -4.71
C ARG A 38 -4.10 5.52 -3.59
N MET A 39 -2.96 4.89 -3.86
CA MET A 39 -2.19 4.17 -2.84
C MET A 39 -1.64 5.15 -1.79
N GLU A 40 -1.05 6.26 -2.23
CA GLU A 40 -0.55 7.33 -1.35
C GLU A 40 -1.65 7.88 -0.45
N ALA A 41 -2.76 8.33 -1.05
CA ALA A 41 -3.90 8.86 -0.29
C ALA A 41 -4.47 7.83 0.69
N LYS A 42 -4.42 6.53 0.33
CA LYS A 42 -4.86 5.47 1.23
C LYS A 42 -3.89 5.27 2.39
N GLN A 43 -2.58 5.31 2.16
CA GLN A 43 -1.57 5.22 3.21
C GLN A 43 -1.66 6.42 4.16
N GLU A 44 -1.77 7.65 3.65
CA GLU A 44 -1.92 8.87 4.46
C GLU A 44 -3.19 8.85 5.34
N SER A 45 -4.21 8.11 4.91
CA SER A 45 -5.45 7.93 5.69
C SER A 45 -5.27 7.08 6.95
N ILE A 46 -4.22 6.26 7.01
CA ILE A 46 -3.91 5.40 8.17
C ILE A 46 -3.30 6.26 9.27
N LYS A 47 -3.97 6.34 10.42
CA LYS A 47 -3.51 7.14 11.57
C LYS A 47 -2.82 6.30 12.63
N ASP A 48 -3.31 5.09 12.82
CA ASP A 48 -2.77 4.09 13.71
C ASP A 48 -3.18 2.69 13.23
N PHE A 49 -2.47 1.68 13.72
CA PHE A 49 -2.88 0.29 13.60
C PHE A 49 -2.32 -0.53 14.76
N SER A 50 -2.90 -1.71 14.97
CA SER A 50 -2.33 -2.73 15.83
C SER A 50 -2.41 -4.10 15.15
N ALA A 51 -1.42 -4.94 15.40
CA ALA A 51 -1.31 -6.25 14.78
C ALA A 51 -0.57 -7.24 15.69
N THR A 52 -0.81 -8.53 15.44
CA THR A 52 0.10 -9.60 15.87
C THR A 52 0.97 -9.94 14.68
N MET A 53 2.28 -9.71 14.80
CA MET A 53 3.28 -10.05 13.82
C MET A 53 3.78 -11.47 14.07
N VAL A 54 3.79 -12.28 13.01
CA VAL A 54 4.43 -13.58 12.96
C VAL A 54 5.48 -13.50 11.86
N MET A 55 6.76 -13.57 12.24
CA MET A 55 7.87 -13.48 11.32
C MET A 55 8.68 -14.77 11.39
N THR A 56 8.74 -15.51 10.29
CA THR A 56 9.61 -16.68 10.15
C THR A 56 10.79 -16.31 9.26
N SER A 57 11.99 -16.35 9.83
CA SER A 57 13.24 -16.07 9.13
C SER A 57 14.05 -17.35 9.00
N SER A 58 14.59 -17.59 7.81
CA SER A 58 15.49 -18.72 7.55
C SER A 58 16.82 -18.21 7.02
N PHE A 59 17.90 -18.44 7.76
CA PHE A 59 19.26 -18.04 7.38
C PHE A 59 20.24 -19.17 7.69
N ALA A 60 21.16 -19.45 6.76
CA ALA A 60 22.17 -20.51 6.91
C ALA A 60 21.61 -21.91 7.29
N GLY A 61 20.36 -22.22 6.91
CA GLY A 61 19.70 -23.49 7.23
C GLY A 61 19.04 -23.54 8.61
N GLU A 62 19.16 -22.47 9.40
CA GLU A 62 18.42 -22.30 10.64
C GLU A 62 17.13 -21.53 10.36
N THR A 63 16.04 -21.93 11.02
CA THR A 63 14.75 -21.25 10.93
C THR A 63 14.31 -20.82 12.32
N GLU A 64 13.99 -19.55 12.46
CA GLU A 64 13.46 -18.97 13.68
C GLU A 64 12.10 -18.31 13.39
N THR A 65 11.16 -18.44 14.33
CA THR A 65 9.88 -17.75 14.25
C THR A 65 9.71 -16.84 15.45
N THR A 66 9.47 -15.56 15.17
CA THR A 66 9.22 -14.52 16.16
C THR A 66 7.75 -14.14 16.17
N HIS A 67 7.16 -14.03 17.36
CA HIS A 67 5.83 -13.49 17.59
C HIS A 67 5.92 -12.20 18.38
N ALA A 68 5.23 -11.16 17.91
CA ALA A 68 5.16 -9.89 18.62
C ALA A 68 3.80 -9.22 18.43
N THR A 69 3.35 -8.48 19.44
CA THR A 69 2.28 -7.48 19.23
C THR A 69 2.91 -6.14 18.88
N ILE A 70 2.37 -5.48 17.86
CA ILE A 70 2.81 -4.18 17.39
C ILE A 70 1.63 -3.22 17.46
N MET A 71 1.90 -2.01 17.93
CA MET A 71 1.00 -0.88 17.89
C MET A 71 1.76 0.30 17.32
N THR A 72 1.18 0.90 16.29
CA THR A 72 1.77 2.04 15.60
C THR A 72 0.80 3.20 15.61
N LYS A 73 1.34 4.38 15.83
CA LYS A 73 0.70 5.66 15.56
C LYS A 73 1.62 6.47 14.65
N MET A 74 1.10 6.77 13.45
CA MET A 74 1.86 7.49 12.44
C MET A 74 2.19 8.92 12.91
N PRO A 75 3.33 9.49 12.47
CA PRO A 75 4.31 8.86 11.57
C PRO A 75 5.38 8.00 12.28
N ASP A 76 5.53 8.12 13.60
CA ASP A 76 6.83 7.83 14.24
C ASP A 76 6.77 7.12 15.59
N LYS A 77 5.57 6.78 16.07
CA LYS A 77 5.38 6.13 17.37
C LYS A 77 5.03 4.67 17.19
N THR A 78 5.86 3.81 17.76
CA THR A 78 5.64 2.36 17.71
C THR A 78 5.92 1.77 19.08
N ARG A 79 5.10 0.79 19.46
CA ARG A 79 5.36 -0.11 20.58
C ARG A 79 5.29 -1.54 20.08
N SER A 80 6.36 -2.29 20.32
CA SER A 80 6.44 -3.72 20.02
C SER A 80 6.70 -4.48 21.31
N GLU A 81 5.99 -5.59 21.49
CA GLU A 81 6.19 -6.49 22.63
C GLU A 81 6.34 -7.91 22.11
N PHE A 82 7.48 -8.51 22.41
CA PHE A 82 7.86 -9.83 21.94
C PHE A 82 7.23 -10.89 22.84
N ILE A 83 6.58 -11.87 22.21
CA ILE A 83 5.88 -12.97 22.87
C ILE A 83 6.71 -14.25 22.74
N GLU A 84 7.23 -14.52 21.55
CA GLU A 84 8.07 -15.68 21.24
C GLU A 84 9.21 -15.28 20.30
N PRO A 85 10.35 -15.99 20.32
CA PRO A 85 10.68 -17.10 21.22
C PRO A 85 10.92 -16.66 22.68
N ALA A 86 11.02 -17.65 23.58
CA ALA A 86 11.19 -17.44 25.02
C ALA A 86 12.40 -16.56 25.38
N GLU A 87 13.44 -16.55 24.55
CA GLU A 87 14.61 -15.68 24.70
C GLU A 87 14.25 -14.18 24.67
N PHE A 88 13.28 -13.80 23.83
CA PHE A 88 12.84 -12.41 23.69
C PHE A 88 11.53 -12.12 24.42
N ALA A 89 10.85 -13.13 24.94
CA ALA A 89 9.54 -12.98 25.58
C ALA A 89 9.55 -11.92 26.69
N GLY A 90 8.64 -10.95 26.59
CA GLY A 90 8.53 -9.82 27.52
C GLY A 90 9.47 -8.64 27.21
N THR A 91 10.31 -8.75 26.18
CA THR A 91 11.05 -7.58 25.65
C THR A 91 10.06 -6.58 25.09
N VAL A 92 10.19 -5.31 25.51
CA VAL A 92 9.34 -4.22 25.03
C VAL A 92 10.21 -3.17 24.35
N MET A 93 9.90 -2.87 23.10
CA MET A 93 10.52 -1.80 22.34
C MET A 93 9.51 -0.67 22.13
N ILE A 94 9.93 0.57 22.42
CA ILE A 94 9.12 1.77 22.20
C ILE A 94 9.96 2.77 21.41
N ARG A 95 9.35 3.43 20.43
CA ARG A 95 9.96 4.52 19.66
C ARG A 95 9.02 5.72 19.57
N ASN A 96 9.58 6.93 19.48
CA ASN A 96 8.83 8.18 19.30
C ASN A 96 9.45 9.16 18.28
N GLY A 97 10.00 8.65 17.18
CA GLY A 97 10.69 9.47 16.17
C GLY A 97 12.16 9.75 16.48
N SER A 98 12.44 10.35 17.63
CA SER A 98 13.82 10.73 18.01
C SER A 98 14.56 9.66 18.79
N THR A 99 13.81 8.83 19.53
CA THR A 99 14.40 8.00 20.58
C THR A 99 13.76 6.62 20.57
N MET A 100 14.59 5.61 20.83
CA MET A 100 14.17 4.24 21.09
C MET A 100 14.46 3.85 22.54
N TRP A 101 13.52 3.16 23.17
CA TRP A 101 13.69 2.47 24.44
C TRP A 101 13.48 0.99 24.24
N MET A 102 14.37 0.19 24.81
CA MET A 102 14.25 -1.26 24.82
C MET A 102 14.35 -1.76 26.26
N TYR A 103 13.27 -2.37 26.75
CA TYR A 103 13.23 -3.06 28.03
C TYR A 103 13.69 -4.50 27.87
N ASP A 104 14.71 -4.88 28.63
CA ASP A 104 15.21 -6.26 28.75
C ASP A 104 14.67 -6.85 30.08
N PRO A 105 13.76 -7.84 30.02
CA PRO A 105 13.19 -8.46 31.22
C PRO A 105 14.21 -9.28 32.01
N ALA A 106 15.22 -9.87 31.36
CA ALA A 106 16.23 -10.69 32.03
C ALA A 106 17.15 -9.86 32.93
N LYS A 107 17.40 -8.60 32.53
CA LYS A 107 18.21 -7.65 33.32
C LYS A 107 17.36 -6.69 34.14
N ASN A 108 16.06 -6.63 33.89
CA ASN A 108 15.15 -5.61 34.40
C ASN A 108 15.68 -4.19 34.18
N GLN A 109 16.10 -3.91 32.94
CA GLN A 109 16.73 -2.64 32.56
C GLN A 109 16.15 -2.09 31.27
N VAL A 110 16.21 -0.76 31.12
CA VAL A 110 15.84 -0.07 29.88
C VAL A 110 17.09 0.53 29.27
N THR A 111 17.38 0.16 28.03
CA THR A 111 18.37 0.84 27.20
C THR A 111 17.68 1.94 26.41
N LYS A 112 18.20 3.17 26.51
CA LYS A 112 17.76 4.33 25.73
C LYS A 112 18.79 4.61 24.64
N THR A 113 18.33 4.74 23.40
CA THR A 113 19.17 5.05 22.25
C THR A 113 18.55 6.23 21.50
N GLU A 114 19.33 7.30 21.33
CA GLU A 114 18.95 8.35 20.39
C GLU A 114 19.11 7.82 18.97
N LEU A 115 18.10 8.02 18.15
CA LEU A 115 18.12 7.59 16.76
C LEU A 115 18.74 8.71 15.92
N PRO A 116 19.48 8.36 14.86
CA PRO A 116 19.89 9.36 13.90
C PRO A 116 18.64 10.05 13.33
N ASP A 117 18.77 11.33 13.04
CA ASP A 117 17.75 12.05 12.28
C ASP A 117 17.66 11.40 10.90
N MET A 118 16.60 10.63 10.68
CA MET A 118 16.34 9.98 9.40
C MET A 118 15.52 10.89 8.46
N GLY A 119 15.25 12.15 8.84
CA GLY A 119 14.40 13.04 8.06
C GLY A 119 12.97 12.52 7.96
N ASP A 120 12.39 12.60 6.76
CA ASP A 120 11.03 12.12 6.46
C ASP A 120 10.96 10.59 6.22
N GLU A 121 12.09 9.88 6.29
CA GLU A 121 12.16 8.42 6.10
C GLU A 121 11.31 7.69 7.17
N PRO A 122 10.30 6.93 6.78
CA PRO A 122 9.52 6.16 7.73
C PRO A 122 10.35 5.02 8.30
N PHE A 123 10.28 4.83 9.61
CA PHE A 123 10.88 3.65 10.25
C PHE A 123 10.09 2.36 10.00
N GLU A 124 8.89 2.47 9.43
CA GLU A 124 8.08 1.34 9.02
C GLU A 124 8.25 1.09 7.53
N MET A 125 7.71 -0.02 7.02
CA MET A 125 7.61 -0.23 5.58
C MET A 125 6.79 0.91 4.97
N ASP A 126 7.50 1.88 4.40
CA ASP A 126 6.89 2.93 3.61
C ASP A 126 6.51 2.37 2.24
N TYR A 127 5.32 1.76 2.17
CA TYR A 127 4.81 1.24 0.91
C TYR A 127 4.64 2.35 -0.14
N THR A 128 4.41 3.60 0.28
CA THR A 128 4.40 4.75 -0.62
C THR A 128 5.78 4.99 -1.24
N SER A 129 6.87 4.97 -0.47
CA SER A 129 8.21 5.13 -1.04
C SER A 129 8.56 3.99 -1.99
N ILE A 130 8.22 2.73 -1.65
CA ILE A 130 8.39 1.60 -2.58
C ILE A 130 7.63 1.83 -3.90
N VAL A 131 6.40 2.33 -3.82
CA VAL A 131 5.60 2.63 -5.02
C VAL A 131 6.19 3.81 -5.79
N LYS A 132 6.61 4.88 -5.11
CA LYS A 132 7.26 6.03 -5.74
C LYS A 132 8.54 5.63 -6.46
N ASP A 133 9.43 4.90 -5.79
CA ASP A 133 10.67 4.40 -6.38
C ASP A 133 10.36 3.55 -7.62
N LEU A 134 9.37 2.65 -7.54
CA LEU A 134 8.93 1.87 -8.68
C LEU A 134 8.46 2.76 -9.84
N MET A 135 7.65 3.79 -9.60
CA MET A 135 7.16 4.71 -10.64
C MET A 135 8.27 5.62 -11.21
N ASP A 136 9.20 6.05 -10.36
CA ASP A 136 10.27 6.98 -10.72
C ASP A 136 11.37 6.29 -11.52
N GLU A 137 11.71 5.04 -11.19
CA GLU A 137 12.76 4.28 -11.87
C GLU A 137 12.30 3.57 -13.14
N ASN A 138 10.98 3.45 -13.36
CA ASN A 138 10.43 2.64 -14.46
C ASN A 138 9.44 3.42 -15.32
N ASP A 139 9.35 3.05 -16.59
CA ASP A 139 8.22 3.35 -17.45
C ASP A 139 7.08 2.38 -17.12
N ILE A 140 5.94 2.92 -16.71
CA ILE A 140 4.83 2.15 -16.18
C ILE A 140 3.67 2.07 -17.16
N SER A 141 3.15 0.87 -17.41
CA SER A 141 1.99 0.61 -18.28
C SER A 141 0.92 -0.19 -17.55
N TYR A 142 -0.32 0.32 -17.54
CA TYR A 142 -1.48 -0.43 -17.05
C TYR A 142 -1.91 -1.48 -18.07
N LYS A 143 -2.08 -2.73 -17.65
CA LYS A 143 -2.47 -3.86 -18.52
C LYS A 143 -3.89 -4.36 -18.32
N GLY A 144 -4.62 -3.80 -17.36
CA GLY A 144 -5.98 -4.23 -17.02
C GLY A 144 -6.12 -4.67 -15.57
N ALA A 145 -7.24 -5.31 -15.27
CA ALA A 145 -7.52 -5.87 -13.95
C ALA A 145 -7.68 -7.39 -14.03
N GLU A 146 -7.11 -8.09 -13.06
CA GLU A 146 -7.19 -9.54 -12.90
C GLU A 146 -7.70 -9.91 -11.52
N ASN A 147 -8.19 -11.14 -11.36
CA ASN A 147 -8.58 -11.66 -10.06
C ASN A 147 -7.41 -12.42 -9.42
N VAL A 148 -6.86 -11.88 -8.32
CA VAL A 148 -5.80 -12.52 -7.54
C VAL A 148 -6.34 -12.83 -6.15
N GLY A 149 -6.44 -14.12 -5.81
CA GLY A 149 -6.93 -14.55 -4.50
C GLY A 149 -8.36 -14.09 -4.18
N GLY A 150 -9.25 -14.01 -5.17
CA GLY A 150 -10.63 -13.56 -5.00
C GLY A 150 -10.80 -12.03 -5.02
N ARG A 151 -9.72 -11.26 -5.21
CA ARG A 151 -9.73 -9.80 -5.21
C ARG A 151 -9.44 -9.28 -6.62
N SER A 152 -10.22 -8.29 -7.07
CA SER A 152 -9.91 -7.55 -8.29
C SER A 152 -8.68 -6.69 -8.06
N THR A 153 -7.65 -6.89 -8.88
CA THR A 153 -6.31 -6.30 -8.71
C THR A 153 -5.85 -5.70 -10.03
N TYR A 154 -5.20 -4.54 -9.99
CA TYR A 154 -4.63 -3.91 -11.18
C TYR A 154 -3.32 -4.58 -11.58
N VAL A 155 -3.17 -4.87 -12.87
CA VAL A 155 -1.93 -5.38 -13.46
C VAL A 155 -1.14 -4.21 -14.02
N ILE A 156 0.07 -4.05 -13.52
CA ILE A 156 0.99 -3.00 -13.91
C ILE A 156 2.26 -3.66 -14.46
N GLU A 157 2.68 -3.25 -15.65
CA GLU A 157 3.99 -3.55 -16.21
C GLU A 157 4.94 -2.39 -15.89
N ALA A 158 6.10 -2.70 -15.33
CA ALA A 158 7.16 -1.74 -15.05
C ALA A 158 8.39 -2.12 -15.86
N THR A 159 8.84 -1.22 -16.74
CA THR A 159 10.07 -1.39 -17.53
C THR A 159 11.11 -0.39 -17.02
N PRO A 160 12.30 -0.83 -16.58
CA PRO A 160 13.33 0.10 -16.13
C PRO A 160 13.65 1.16 -17.18
N LYS A 161 13.73 2.42 -16.77
CA LYS A 161 14.22 3.49 -17.65
C LYS A 161 15.69 3.19 -17.98
N ASP A 162 16.05 3.30 -19.25
CA ASP A 162 17.39 2.94 -19.76
C ASP A 162 18.52 3.55 -18.90
N GLU A 163 19.51 2.74 -18.51
CA GLU A 163 20.61 3.08 -17.57
C GLU A 163 21.55 4.20 -18.05
N ALA A 164 21.34 4.78 -19.24
CA ALA A 164 22.23 5.78 -19.84
C ALA A 164 22.15 7.20 -19.21
N LYS A 165 21.41 7.38 -18.10
CA LYS A 165 21.23 8.70 -17.43
C LYS A 165 21.24 8.63 -15.90
N ARG A 166 22.09 7.79 -15.30
CA ARG A 166 22.52 7.93 -13.89
C ARG A 166 23.95 8.47 -13.82
#